data_AF-A0A8U1H3K5-F1
#
_entry.id   AF-A0A8U1H3K5-F1
#
_cell.length_a   1.000
_cell.length_b   1.000
_cell.length_c   1.000
_cell.angle_alpha   90.00
_cell.angle_beta   90.00
_cell.angle_gamma   90.00
#
_symmetry.space_group_name_H-M   'P 1'
#
loop_
_entity.id
_entity.type
_entity.pdbx_description
1 polymer ?
#
loop_
_entity_poly.entity_id
_entity_poly.type
_entity_poly.pdbx_seq_one_letter_code
_entity_poly.pdbx_strand_id
1 'polypeptide(L)'
;VFLQGKRVFKQLMELEAKGVKLQIAVNGPQTDNRDTADLTRTGAEVREVDLQSVTGGIVHTKLWVVDQKHLYLGSANMDWRSLTQVKEVGVSIEDCSCLAQDASRIFGVYWNIGAHKNGSLPPFWPARYSALSSSKHPLNLKLNGVPARVYLSSAPPQISAYERSDDLSTILSVIADAQKYVYISVMDYLPLSQFTEPLRFWPAIDSTIRAAACTRGVEVNLLVSCWSHSPGSMFLFLQSLTVLNRPPLGCNINVKVFEVPSTAEQKKIPFSRVNHAKYMVTDRVVYIGTSNWSENYFTHTAGIGLVVNQTGSVVGEGQRSLQIQLQEVFMRDWTSQYARILSNDNVKHCGR
;
A
#
# COMPACT_ATOMS: atom_id res chain seq x y z
N VAL A 1 -15.08 18.84 10.48
CA VAL A 1 -14.67 17.96 9.36
C VAL A 1 -13.15 17.74 9.28
N PHE A 2 -12.29 18.70 9.69
CA PHE A 2 -10.82 18.62 9.49
C PHE A 2 -9.97 18.30 10.74
N LEU A 3 -10.59 18.09 11.91
CA LEU A 3 -9.93 18.30 13.21
C LEU A 3 -8.74 17.35 13.47
N GLN A 4 -8.87 16.07 13.14
CA GLN A 4 -7.81 15.09 13.44
C GLN A 4 -6.57 15.31 12.58
N GLY A 5 -6.73 15.45 11.26
CA GLY A 5 -5.61 15.72 10.35
C GLY A 5 -4.89 17.03 10.66
N LYS A 6 -5.64 18.11 10.95
CA LYS A 6 -5.05 19.39 11.39
C LYS A 6 -4.32 19.28 12.73
N ARG A 7 -4.81 18.44 13.65
CA ARG A 7 -4.15 18.19 14.94
C ARG A 7 -2.81 17.49 14.74
N VAL A 8 -2.73 16.48 13.86
CA VAL A 8 -1.47 15.81 13.51
C VAL A 8 -0.49 16.82 12.92
N PHE A 9 -0.92 17.61 11.93
CA PHE A 9 -0.08 18.66 11.34
C PHE A 9 0.44 19.65 12.38
N LYS A 10 -0.42 20.13 13.29
CA LYS A 10 0.00 21.01 14.39
C LYS A 10 1.03 20.35 15.31
N GLN A 11 0.83 19.08 15.67
CA GLN A 11 1.77 18.35 16.51
C GLN A 11 3.15 18.21 15.85
N LEU A 12 3.20 18.00 14.53
CA LEU A 12 4.45 17.94 13.76
C LEU A 12 5.21 19.28 13.81
N MET A 13 4.51 20.41 13.67
CA MET A 13 5.10 21.75 13.79
C MET A 13 5.63 22.07 15.20
N GLU A 14 5.18 21.35 16.23
CA GLU A 14 5.65 21.55 17.62
C GLU A 14 6.86 20.69 17.99
N LEU A 15 7.36 19.82 17.08
CA LEU A 15 8.40 18.85 17.41
C LEU A 15 9.76 19.49 17.71
N GLU A 16 10.18 20.50 16.94
CA GLU A 16 11.46 21.19 17.18
C GLU A 16 11.50 21.84 18.56
N ALA A 17 10.40 22.48 18.99
CA ALA A 17 10.27 23.07 20.31
C ALA A 17 10.35 22.04 21.45
N LYS A 18 10.12 20.76 21.15
CA LYS A 18 10.27 19.62 22.07
C LYS A 18 11.63 18.92 21.93
N GLY A 19 12.55 19.47 21.13
CA GLY A 19 13.86 18.87 20.86
C GLY A 19 13.82 17.65 19.94
N VAL A 20 12.73 17.43 19.22
CA VAL A 20 12.56 16.28 18.31
C VAL A 20 12.81 16.72 16.87
N LYS A 21 13.74 16.03 16.21
CA LYS A 21 14.07 16.29 14.79
C LYS A 21 13.03 15.64 13.86
N LEU A 22 12.52 16.41 12.90
CA LEU A 22 11.61 15.93 11.87
C LEU A 22 12.28 15.99 10.50
N GLN A 23 12.30 14.87 9.77
CA GLN A 23 12.77 14.79 8.39
C GLN A 23 11.65 14.26 7.50
N ILE A 24 11.41 14.92 6.37
CA ILE A 24 10.31 14.60 5.46
C ILE A 24 10.82 14.51 4.02
N ALA A 25 10.72 13.33 3.43
CA ALA A 25 10.89 13.13 1.99
C ALA A 25 9.51 13.25 1.32
N VAL A 26 9.36 14.17 0.39
CA VAL A 26 8.13 14.39 -0.38
C VAL A 26 8.40 14.24 -1.87
N ASN A 27 7.37 13.89 -2.64
CA ASN A 27 7.49 13.88 -4.10
C ASN A 27 7.79 15.29 -4.64
N GLY A 28 8.79 15.41 -5.51
CA GLY A 28 9.12 16.65 -6.22
C GLY A 28 8.82 16.58 -7.72
N PRO A 29 8.61 17.73 -8.40
CA PRO A 29 8.30 19.02 -7.81
C PRO A 29 6.89 19.02 -7.17
N GLN A 30 6.73 19.70 -6.04
CA GLN A 30 5.41 19.86 -5.42
C GLN A 30 4.54 20.86 -6.20
N THR A 31 3.26 20.54 -6.41
CA THR A 31 2.29 21.48 -7.00
C THR A 31 1.77 22.51 -5.99
N ASP A 32 1.75 22.16 -4.70
CA ASP A 32 1.47 23.04 -3.56
C ASP A 32 2.41 22.64 -2.42
N ASN A 33 3.18 23.60 -1.91
CA ASN A 33 4.19 23.40 -0.87
C ASN A 33 3.90 24.19 0.41
N ARG A 34 2.68 24.73 0.60
CA ARG A 34 2.36 25.54 1.79
C ARG A 34 2.57 24.77 3.10
N ASP A 35 2.06 23.54 3.17
CA ASP A 35 2.18 22.70 4.37
C ASP A 35 3.65 22.33 4.67
N THR A 36 4.44 22.02 3.62
CA THR A 36 5.87 21.71 3.77
C THR A 36 6.72 22.94 4.10
N ALA A 37 6.36 24.12 3.57
CA ALA A 37 6.98 25.39 3.92
C ALA A 37 6.71 25.77 5.39
N ASP A 38 5.49 25.55 5.87
CA ASP A 38 5.13 25.77 7.28
C ASP A 38 5.88 24.83 8.23
N LEU A 39 6.03 23.55 7.86
CA LEU A 39 6.85 22.59 8.60
C LEU A 39 8.33 23.00 8.60
N THR A 40 8.86 23.47 7.46
CA THR A 40 10.25 23.94 7.37
C THR A 40 10.49 25.15 8.27
N ARG A 41 9.54 26.09 8.31
CA ARG A 41 9.58 27.28 9.17
C ARG A 41 9.53 26.95 10.66
N THR A 42 9.10 25.74 11.02
CA THR A 42 9.04 25.23 12.40
C THR A 42 10.06 24.12 12.68
N GLY A 43 11.13 24.07 11.87
CA GLY A 43 12.32 23.25 12.13
C GLY A 43 12.40 21.92 11.39
N ALA A 44 11.39 21.55 10.60
CA ALA A 44 11.45 20.31 9.83
C ALA A 44 12.46 20.41 8.68
N GLU A 45 13.25 19.34 8.46
CA GLU A 45 14.03 19.19 7.24
C GLU A 45 13.14 18.55 6.17
N VAL A 46 12.75 19.32 5.14
CA VAL A 46 11.98 18.79 4.01
C VAL A 46 12.89 18.63 2.79
N ARG A 47 12.79 17.48 2.11
CA ARG A 47 13.46 17.21 0.83
C ARG A 47 12.48 16.74 -0.20
N GLU A 48 12.45 17.44 -1.32
CA GLU A 48 11.79 16.97 -2.53
C GLU A 48 12.63 15.87 -3.20
N VAL A 49 11.96 14.80 -3.59
CA VAL A 49 12.55 13.65 -4.26
C VAL A 49 11.98 13.60 -5.66
N ASP A 50 12.80 13.98 -6.64
CA ASP A 50 12.46 13.91 -8.05
C ASP A 50 12.69 12.48 -8.56
N LEU A 51 11.64 11.66 -8.50
CA LEU A 51 11.66 10.33 -9.13
C LEU A 51 11.28 10.38 -10.62
N GLN A 52 10.79 11.51 -11.12
CA GLN A 52 10.47 11.64 -12.53
C GLN A 52 11.74 11.55 -13.38
N SER A 53 12.82 12.21 -12.95
CA SER A 53 14.12 12.13 -13.64
C SER A 53 14.85 10.79 -13.45
N VAL A 54 14.49 10.01 -12.43
CA VAL A 54 15.16 8.75 -12.06
C VAL A 54 14.47 7.54 -12.67
N THR A 55 13.16 7.42 -12.46
CA THR A 55 12.36 6.25 -12.82
C THR A 55 11.18 6.60 -13.72
N GLY A 56 10.91 7.88 -13.99
CA GLY A 56 9.69 8.34 -14.66
C GLY A 56 8.43 8.24 -13.78
N GLY A 57 8.58 8.05 -12.47
CA GLY A 57 7.48 7.89 -11.52
C GLY A 57 7.52 8.90 -10.37
N ILE A 58 6.80 8.61 -9.29
CA ILE A 58 6.65 9.48 -8.12
C ILE A 58 6.96 8.77 -6.81
N VAL A 59 7.18 9.53 -5.74
CA VAL A 59 7.17 8.98 -4.37
C VAL A 59 5.73 8.73 -3.94
N HIS A 60 5.36 7.47 -3.78
CA HIS A 60 4.04 7.04 -3.31
C HIS A 60 4.09 6.27 -1.99
N THR A 61 5.25 6.21 -1.33
CA THR A 61 5.44 5.59 -0.01
C THR A 61 4.83 6.42 1.11
N LYS A 62 4.10 5.76 2.01
CA LYS A 62 3.47 6.34 3.21
C LYS A 62 4.05 5.63 4.43
N LEU A 63 5.18 6.15 4.91
CA LEU A 63 6.00 5.52 5.92
C LEU A 63 6.37 6.55 7.00
N TRP A 64 6.27 6.14 8.26
CA TRP A 64 6.87 6.87 9.38
C TRP A 64 7.86 5.95 10.06
N VAL A 65 8.98 6.50 10.50
CA VAL A 65 9.93 5.83 11.37
C VAL A 65 10.23 6.79 12.52
N VAL A 66 10.03 6.34 13.75
CA VAL A 66 10.23 7.14 14.96
C VAL A 66 11.34 6.47 15.78
N ASP A 67 12.40 7.23 16.05
CA ASP A 67 13.57 6.82 16.85
C ASP A 67 14.22 5.50 16.41
N GLN A 68 14.01 5.08 15.16
CA GLN A 68 14.38 3.73 14.67
C GLN A 68 13.87 2.60 15.59
N LYS A 69 12.72 2.83 16.23
CA LYS A 69 12.09 1.91 17.20
C LYS A 69 10.63 1.62 16.85
N HIS A 70 9.91 2.62 16.35
CA HIS A 70 8.52 2.49 15.92
C HIS A 70 8.41 2.80 14.43
N LEU A 71 7.43 2.20 13.76
CA LEU A 71 7.10 2.55 12.38
C LEU A 71 5.59 2.52 12.13
N TYR A 72 5.16 3.30 11.15
CA TYR A 72 3.83 3.21 10.57
C TYR A 72 3.95 2.99 9.06
N LEU A 73 3.17 2.06 8.52
CA LEU A 73 3.05 1.80 7.08
C LEU A 73 1.58 1.60 6.74
N GLY A 74 1.11 2.22 5.65
CA GLY A 74 -0.27 2.01 5.20
C GLY A 74 -0.64 2.81 3.98
N SER A 75 -1.93 2.91 3.71
CA SER A 75 -2.42 3.60 2.52
C SER A 75 -2.60 5.11 2.68
N ALA A 76 -2.63 5.62 3.92
CA ALA A 76 -2.93 7.01 4.22
C ALA A 76 -1.84 7.97 3.74
N ASN A 77 -2.19 8.83 2.76
CA ASN A 77 -1.35 9.98 2.41
C ASN A 77 -1.14 10.89 3.63
N MET A 78 -0.04 11.64 3.64
CA MET A 78 0.25 12.63 4.69
C MET A 78 -0.49 13.94 4.44
N ASP A 79 -1.81 13.83 4.27
CA ASP A 79 -2.70 14.94 4.08
C ASP A 79 -3.96 14.78 4.93
N TRP A 80 -4.56 15.91 5.32
CA TRP A 80 -5.68 15.88 6.25
C TRP A 80 -6.89 15.10 5.72
N ARG A 81 -7.07 14.98 4.39
CA ARG A 81 -8.17 14.22 3.79
C ARG A 81 -7.97 12.75 4.05
N SER A 82 -6.77 12.21 3.83
CA SER A 82 -6.46 10.81 4.16
C SER A 82 -6.71 10.52 5.64
N LEU A 83 -6.39 11.45 6.54
CA LEU A 83 -6.58 11.27 7.98
C LEU A 83 -8.02 11.46 8.49
N THR A 84 -8.96 11.95 7.67
CA THR A 84 -10.32 12.29 8.14
C THR A 84 -11.47 11.94 7.19
N GLN A 85 -11.26 11.94 5.89
CA GLN A 85 -12.29 11.81 4.86
C GLN A 85 -12.15 10.55 4.00
N VAL A 86 -10.98 9.95 3.98
CA VAL A 86 -10.69 8.75 3.19
C VAL A 86 -10.70 7.55 4.13
N LYS A 87 -11.24 6.42 3.64
CA LYS A 87 -11.13 5.17 4.36
C LYS A 87 -9.78 4.54 4.03
N GLU A 88 -8.86 4.62 4.97
CA GLU A 88 -7.50 4.11 4.87
C GLU A 88 -7.31 2.85 5.73
N VAL A 89 -6.20 2.15 5.53
CA VAL A 89 -5.75 1.05 6.38
C VAL A 89 -4.23 1.10 6.49
N GLY A 90 -3.71 0.78 7.67
CA GLY A 90 -2.29 0.75 7.93
C GLY A 90 -1.98 -0.02 9.21
N VAL A 91 -0.70 -0.15 9.50
CA VAL A 91 -0.18 -0.83 10.68
C VAL A 91 0.78 0.11 11.40
N SER A 92 0.59 0.25 12.72
CA SER A 92 1.59 0.80 13.63
C SER A 92 2.32 -0.38 14.28
N ILE A 93 3.64 -0.39 14.19
CA ILE A 93 4.48 -1.39 14.85
C ILE A 93 5.36 -0.64 15.84
N GLU A 94 5.16 -0.95 17.12
CA GLU A 94 5.82 -0.27 18.22
C GLU A 94 6.84 -1.21 18.88
N ASP A 95 7.88 -0.63 19.47
CA ASP A 95 8.94 -1.35 20.18
C ASP A 95 9.61 -2.46 19.34
N CYS A 96 9.84 -2.18 18.06
CA CYS A 96 10.40 -3.13 17.09
C CYS A 96 11.56 -2.49 16.32
N SER A 97 12.68 -2.28 17.03
CA SER A 97 13.85 -1.62 16.44
C SER A 97 14.43 -2.31 15.22
N CYS A 98 14.40 -3.64 15.14
CA CYS A 98 14.94 -4.35 13.97
C CYS A 98 14.18 -4.00 12.68
N LEU A 99 12.84 -3.96 12.74
CA LEU A 99 12.01 -3.63 11.58
C LEU A 99 11.99 -2.12 11.32
N ALA A 100 11.99 -1.29 12.37
CA ALA A 100 12.05 0.17 12.24
C ALA A 100 13.38 0.65 11.64
N GLN A 101 14.50 0.00 11.99
CA GLN A 101 15.79 0.25 11.33
C GLN A 101 15.74 -0.15 9.86
N ASP A 102 15.14 -1.29 9.51
CA ASP A 102 15.00 -1.70 8.12
C ASP A 102 14.16 -0.73 7.29
N ALA A 103 13.06 -0.24 7.87
CA ALA A 103 12.25 0.83 7.30
C ALA A 103 13.03 2.15 7.14
N SER A 104 13.87 2.49 8.13
CA SER A 104 14.74 3.67 8.07
C SER A 104 15.72 3.62 6.89
N ARG A 105 16.18 2.41 6.49
CA ARG A 105 17.04 2.25 5.31
C ARG A 105 16.31 2.59 4.00
N ILE A 106 15.03 2.24 3.89
CA ILE A 106 14.18 2.64 2.75
C ILE A 106 13.99 4.15 2.72
N PHE A 107 13.68 4.78 3.86
CA PHE A 107 13.63 6.24 3.95
C PHE A 107 14.97 6.88 3.55
N GLY A 108 16.08 6.28 3.99
CA GLY A 108 17.44 6.72 3.67
C GLY A 108 17.75 6.75 2.17
N VAL A 109 17.19 5.81 1.39
CA VAL A 109 17.26 5.83 -0.08
C VAL A 109 16.59 7.07 -0.64
N TYR A 110 15.34 7.34 -0.26
CA TYR A 110 14.61 8.54 -0.72
C TYR A 110 15.32 9.83 -0.30
N TRP A 111 15.80 9.87 0.94
CA TRP A 111 16.53 11.00 1.50
C TRP A 111 17.85 11.28 0.76
N ASN A 112 18.50 10.22 0.27
CA ASN A 112 19.70 10.31 -0.55
C ASN A 112 19.38 10.79 -1.96
N ILE A 113 18.33 10.27 -2.60
CA ILE A 113 17.89 10.73 -3.93
C ILE A 113 17.55 12.22 -3.88
N GLY A 114 16.74 12.66 -2.90
CA GLY A 114 16.39 14.08 -2.74
C GLY A 114 17.56 15.01 -2.41
N ALA A 115 18.75 14.47 -2.07
CA ALA A 115 19.97 15.27 -1.94
C ALA A 115 20.67 15.53 -3.28
N HIS A 116 20.41 14.70 -4.31
CA HIS A 116 21.05 14.79 -5.62
C HIS A 116 20.11 15.45 -6.62
N LYS A 117 20.53 16.58 -7.19
CA LYS A 117 19.67 17.40 -8.08
C LYS A 117 19.62 16.92 -9.54
N ASN A 118 20.44 15.94 -9.93
CA ASN A 118 20.65 15.58 -11.34
C ASN A 118 19.99 14.25 -11.75
N GLY A 119 19.14 13.65 -10.90
CA GLY A 119 18.43 12.41 -11.24
C GLY A 119 19.31 11.16 -11.40
N SER A 120 20.62 11.25 -11.14
CA SER A 120 21.53 10.11 -11.29
C SER A 120 21.56 9.27 -10.02
N LEU A 121 21.20 8.00 -10.14
CA LEU A 121 21.39 7.01 -9.09
C LEU A 121 22.88 6.69 -8.92
N PRO A 122 23.32 6.37 -7.69
CA PRO A 122 24.66 5.83 -7.52
C PRO A 122 24.76 4.48 -8.25
N PRO A 123 25.93 4.12 -8.80
CA PRO A 123 26.13 2.80 -9.41
C PRO A 123 25.90 1.66 -8.40
N PHE A 124 26.16 1.92 -7.12
CA PHE A 124 25.86 1.03 -6.01
C PHE A 124 25.34 1.83 -4.82
N TRP A 125 24.28 1.34 -4.18
CA TRP A 125 23.80 1.92 -2.93
C TRP A 125 24.83 1.71 -1.81
N PRO A 126 25.11 2.73 -0.99
CA PRO A 126 25.89 2.57 0.23
C PRO A 126 25.37 1.41 1.10
N ALA A 127 26.25 0.59 1.66
CA ALA A 127 25.89 -0.60 2.45
C ALA A 127 24.95 -0.30 3.63
N ARG A 128 24.98 0.94 4.15
CA ARG A 128 24.03 1.42 5.17
C ARG A 128 22.56 1.40 4.74
N TYR A 129 22.28 1.31 3.44
CA TYR A 129 20.92 1.21 2.89
C TYR A 129 20.53 -0.22 2.47
N SER A 130 21.46 -1.19 2.49
CA SER A 130 21.14 -2.59 2.17
C SER A 130 19.99 -3.10 3.06
N ALA A 131 19.12 -3.95 2.54
CA ALA A 131 18.01 -4.46 3.33
C ALA A 131 18.50 -5.25 4.56
N LEU A 132 17.78 -5.14 5.68
CA LEU A 132 17.94 -6.03 6.84
C LEU A 132 16.94 -7.19 6.81
N SER A 133 15.96 -7.15 5.92
CA SER A 133 14.96 -8.19 5.76
C SER A 133 14.60 -8.40 4.29
N SER A 134 14.30 -9.65 3.93
CA SER A 134 13.82 -10.02 2.60
C SER A 134 13.00 -11.31 2.67
N SER A 135 12.40 -11.69 1.55
CA SER A 135 11.71 -12.97 1.40
C SER A 135 12.64 -14.18 1.63
N LYS A 136 13.94 -14.04 1.35
CA LYS A 136 14.95 -15.09 1.59
C LYS A 136 15.44 -15.07 3.04
N HIS A 137 15.56 -13.89 3.63
CA HIS A 137 16.05 -13.68 4.99
C HIS A 137 15.05 -12.82 5.78
N PRO A 138 13.88 -13.37 6.17
CA PRO A 138 12.91 -12.63 6.95
C PRO A 138 13.39 -12.46 8.40
N LEU A 139 12.97 -11.37 9.04
CA LEU A 139 13.17 -11.18 10.48
C LEU A 139 12.26 -12.14 11.24
N ASN A 140 12.82 -12.86 12.22
CA ASN A 140 12.07 -13.67 13.16
C ASN A 140 11.82 -12.85 14.42
N LEU A 141 10.57 -12.47 14.67
CA LEU A 141 10.18 -11.61 15.78
C LEU A 141 8.80 -12.03 16.33
N LYS A 142 8.29 -11.32 17.33
CA LYS A 142 6.92 -11.50 17.83
C LYS A 142 6.10 -10.25 17.58
N LEU A 143 4.95 -10.39 16.93
CA LEU A 143 3.94 -9.34 16.81
C LEU A 143 2.75 -9.71 17.69
N ASN A 144 2.39 -8.85 18.63
CA ASN A 144 1.35 -9.11 19.64
C ASN A 144 1.58 -10.43 20.40
N GLY A 145 2.85 -10.73 20.72
CA GLY A 145 3.26 -11.96 21.40
C GLY A 145 3.27 -13.22 20.52
N VAL A 146 2.76 -13.15 19.29
CA VAL A 146 2.71 -14.28 18.34
C VAL A 146 3.97 -14.28 17.46
N PRO A 147 4.73 -15.39 17.39
CA PRO A 147 5.86 -15.52 16.48
C PRO A 147 5.50 -15.15 15.03
N ALA A 148 6.41 -14.47 14.34
CA ALA A 148 6.21 -13.98 13.00
C ALA A 148 7.53 -13.95 12.22
N ARG A 149 7.46 -14.32 10.94
CA ARG A 149 8.46 -14.02 9.93
C ARG A 149 8.02 -12.77 9.19
N VAL A 150 8.84 -11.72 9.24
CA VAL A 150 8.47 -10.38 8.75
C VAL A 150 9.54 -9.83 7.84
N TYR A 151 9.14 -9.20 6.73
CA TYR A 151 10.06 -8.44 5.89
C TYR A 151 9.37 -7.28 5.19
N LEU A 152 10.18 -6.34 4.71
CA LEU A 152 9.74 -5.21 3.87
C LEU A 152 10.16 -5.43 2.42
N SER A 153 9.26 -5.13 1.50
CA SER A 153 9.49 -5.08 0.05
C SER A 153 9.39 -3.64 -0.45
N SER A 154 10.02 -3.34 -1.59
CA SER A 154 9.91 -2.01 -2.20
C SER A 154 9.85 -2.06 -3.72
N ALA A 155 9.27 -1.02 -4.28
CA ALA A 155 9.27 -0.73 -5.70
C ALA A 155 9.81 0.70 -5.95
N PRO A 156 10.23 1.00 -7.19
CA PRO A 156 10.54 0.02 -8.22
C PRO A 156 11.93 -0.61 -8.00
N PRO A 157 12.27 -1.73 -8.67
CA PRO A 157 13.56 -2.41 -8.52
C PRO A 157 14.79 -1.50 -8.71
N GLN A 158 14.69 -0.50 -9.57
CA GLN A 158 15.77 0.41 -9.97
C GLN A 158 16.32 1.22 -8.78
N ILE A 159 15.48 1.54 -7.79
CA ILE A 159 15.90 2.28 -6.59
C ILE A 159 15.97 1.39 -5.35
N SER A 160 15.76 0.08 -5.51
CA SER A 160 15.81 -0.85 -4.39
C SER A 160 17.25 -1.18 -4.03
N ALA A 161 17.60 -1.01 -2.76
CA ALA A 161 18.94 -1.34 -2.26
C ALA A 161 19.19 -2.86 -2.26
N TYR A 162 20.45 -3.24 -2.13
CA TYR A 162 20.88 -4.65 -2.11
C TYR A 162 20.03 -5.50 -1.14
N GLU A 163 19.71 -6.72 -1.57
CA GLU A 163 18.87 -7.72 -0.85
C GLU A 163 17.41 -7.35 -0.59
N ARG A 164 16.95 -6.14 -0.94
CA ARG A 164 15.53 -5.78 -0.78
C ARG A 164 14.66 -6.63 -1.71
N SER A 165 13.58 -7.18 -1.16
CA SER A 165 12.58 -7.87 -1.98
C SER A 165 11.81 -6.91 -2.87
N ASP A 166 11.68 -7.28 -4.15
CA ASP A 166 10.80 -6.60 -5.10
C ASP A 166 9.33 -6.74 -4.68
N ASP A 167 8.58 -5.64 -4.74
CA ASP A 167 7.20 -5.55 -4.23
C ASP A 167 6.21 -6.35 -5.09
N LEU A 168 6.36 -6.31 -6.41
CA LEU A 168 5.54 -7.11 -7.32
C LEU A 168 5.77 -8.60 -7.07
N SER A 169 7.01 -9.04 -7.12
CA SER A 169 7.40 -10.44 -6.87
C SER A 169 6.89 -10.93 -5.51
N THR A 170 6.90 -10.05 -4.52
CA THR A 170 6.34 -10.31 -3.20
C THR A 170 4.84 -10.58 -3.26
N ILE A 171 4.04 -9.70 -3.86
CA ILE A 171 2.59 -9.90 -4.04
C ILE A 171 2.30 -11.21 -4.77
N LEU A 172 2.99 -11.47 -5.88
CA LEU A 172 2.81 -12.70 -6.66
C LEU A 172 3.10 -13.95 -5.83
N SER A 173 4.19 -13.93 -5.04
CA SER A 173 4.56 -15.05 -4.17
C SER A 173 3.55 -15.30 -3.05
N VAL A 174 2.95 -14.25 -2.49
CA VAL A 174 1.93 -14.39 -1.45
C VAL A 174 0.64 -15.01 -1.99
N ILE A 175 0.21 -14.61 -3.20
CA ILE A 175 -0.93 -15.25 -3.89
C ILE A 175 -0.62 -16.71 -4.22
N ALA A 176 0.63 -16.99 -4.65
CA ALA A 176 1.07 -18.34 -5.00
C ALA A 176 1.13 -19.29 -3.79
N ASP A 177 1.55 -18.81 -2.61
CA ASP A 177 1.66 -19.60 -1.37
C ASP A 177 0.30 -19.91 -0.72
N ALA A 178 -0.75 -19.12 -1.01
CA ALA A 178 -2.09 -19.32 -0.45
C ALA A 178 -2.68 -20.70 -0.80
N GLN A 179 -3.34 -21.32 0.18
CA GLN A 179 -3.89 -22.68 0.05
C GLN A 179 -5.42 -22.73 0.15
N LYS A 180 -6.03 -21.78 0.86
CA LYS A 180 -7.49 -21.79 1.09
C LYS A 180 -8.17 -20.56 0.54
N TYR A 181 -7.63 -19.38 0.84
CA TYR A 181 -8.22 -18.14 0.37
C TYR A 181 -7.20 -17.03 0.14
N VAL A 182 -7.59 -16.07 -0.71
CA VAL A 182 -6.90 -14.80 -0.96
C VAL A 182 -7.94 -13.70 -0.93
N TYR A 183 -7.90 -12.86 0.10
CA TYR A 183 -8.80 -11.72 0.26
C TYR A 183 -8.03 -10.43 0.00
N ILE A 184 -8.47 -9.65 -0.99
CA ILE A 184 -7.75 -8.48 -1.50
C ILE A 184 -8.66 -7.26 -1.36
N SER A 185 -8.16 -6.20 -0.72
CA SER A 185 -8.80 -4.89 -0.80
C SER A 185 -7.83 -3.85 -1.33
N VAL A 186 -8.15 -3.33 -2.51
CA VAL A 186 -7.36 -2.33 -3.23
C VAL A 186 -8.27 -1.22 -3.73
N MET A 187 -7.72 -0.01 -3.82
CA MET A 187 -8.44 1.09 -4.45
C MET A 187 -8.61 0.83 -5.95
N ASP A 188 -7.50 0.66 -6.66
CA ASP A 188 -7.50 0.38 -8.10
C ASP A 188 -6.88 -1.00 -8.39
N TYR A 189 -7.57 -1.76 -9.24
CA TYR A 189 -7.12 -3.02 -9.83
C TYR A 189 -7.15 -2.88 -11.35
N LEU A 190 -6.00 -2.74 -11.99
CA LEU A 190 -5.93 -2.51 -13.42
C LEU A 190 -4.78 -3.32 -14.04
N PRO A 191 -5.08 -4.42 -14.76
CA PRO A 191 -4.10 -5.22 -15.51
C PRO A 191 -3.50 -4.50 -16.75
N LEU A 192 -3.21 -3.21 -16.63
CA LEU A 192 -2.66 -2.33 -17.66
C LEU A 192 -1.59 -1.41 -17.06
N SER A 193 -0.82 -0.74 -17.92
CA SER A 193 -0.24 0.55 -17.59
C SER A 193 -1.33 1.61 -17.38
N GLN A 194 -1.00 2.64 -16.61
CA GLN A 194 -1.89 3.75 -16.29
C GLN A 194 -1.29 5.11 -16.69
N PHE A 195 0.04 5.21 -16.72
CA PHE A 195 0.77 6.47 -16.98
C PHE A 195 1.76 6.34 -18.15
N THR A 196 1.48 5.42 -19.07
CA THR A 196 2.34 5.13 -20.21
C THR A 196 1.51 5.14 -21.47
N GLU A 197 2.00 5.82 -22.51
CA GLU A 197 1.41 5.83 -23.84
C GLU A 197 2.40 5.21 -24.86
N PRO A 198 1.96 4.22 -25.67
CA PRO A 198 0.62 3.62 -25.66
C PRO A 198 0.36 2.78 -24.41
N LEU A 199 -0.93 2.65 -24.03
CA LEU A 199 -1.34 1.74 -22.97
C LEU A 199 -0.86 0.31 -23.23
N ARG A 200 -0.32 -0.34 -22.20
CA ARG A 200 0.27 -1.67 -22.27
C ARG A 200 -0.53 -2.67 -21.44
N PHE A 201 -0.81 -3.84 -22.00
CA PHE A 201 -1.38 -4.93 -21.23
C PHE A 201 -0.34 -5.53 -20.28
N TRP A 202 -0.70 -5.64 -19.00
CA TRP A 202 0.18 -6.09 -17.93
C TRP A 202 -0.58 -7.05 -16.99
N PRO A 203 -0.57 -8.36 -17.29
CA PRO A 203 -1.43 -9.32 -16.61
C PRO A 203 -0.83 -9.94 -15.34
N ALA A 204 0.31 -9.45 -14.82
CA ALA A 204 1.09 -10.18 -13.81
C ALA A 204 0.25 -10.61 -12.59
N ILE A 205 -0.45 -9.67 -11.97
CA ILE A 205 -1.33 -9.95 -10.82
C ILE A 205 -2.60 -10.69 -11.27
N ASP A 206 -3.20 -10.29 -12.41
CA ASP A 206 -4.44 -10.88 -12.94
C ASP A 206 -4.31 -12.37 -13.25
N SER A 207 -3.25 -12.76 -13.97
CA SER A 207 -2.91 -14.15 -14.25
C SER A 207 -2.71 -14.96 -12.98
N THR A 208 -2.08 -14.36 -11.95
CA THR A 208 -1.79 -15.06 -10.69
C THR A 208 -3.07 -15.29 -9.87
N ILE A 209 -3.99 -14.32 -9.87
CA ILE A 209 -5.33 -14.47 -9.28
C ILE A 209 -6.12 -15.57 -10.01
N ARG A 210 -6.16 -15.53 -11.35
CA ARG A 210 -6.85 -16.55 -12.15
C ARG A 210 -6.28 -17.94 -11.89
N ALA A 211 -4.95 -18.08 -11.85
CA ALA A 211 -4.31 -19.35 -11.56
C ALA A 211 -4.61 -19.86 -10.14
N ALA A 212 -4.67 -18.97 -9.14
CA ALA A 212 -5.03 -19.35 -7.78
C ALA A 212 -6.44 -19.97 -7.72
N ALA A 213 -7.44 -19.31 -8.31
CA ALA A 213 -8.81 -19.79 -8.24
C ALA A 213 -9.09 -20.95 -9.21
N CYS A 214 -8.70 -20.82 -10.48
CA CYS A 214 -9.08 -21.78 -11.52
C CYS A 214 -8.24 -23.06 -11.51
N THR A 215 -6.96 -22.98 -11.12
CA THR A 215 -6.05 -24.13 -11.17
C THR A 215 -5.86 -24.76 -9.80
N ARG A 216 -5.90 -23.97 -8.72
CA ARG A 216 -5.67 -24.46 -7.34
C ARG A 216 -6.94 -24.50 -6.49
N GLY A 217 -8.08 -24.02 -6.99
CA GLY A 217 -9.34 -24.02 -6.25
C GLY A 217 -9.36 -23.09 -5.03
N VAL A 218 -8.42 -22.15 -4.94
CA VAL A 218 -8.32 -21.18 -3.83
C VAL A 218 -9.47 -20.17 -3.95
N GLU A 219 -10.15 -19.87 -2.84
CA GLU A 219 -11.18 -18.83 -2.81
C GLU A 219 -10.55 -17.46 -2.98
N VAL A 220 -11.02 -16.67 -3.93
CA VAL A 220 -10.48 -15.33 -4.18
C VAL A 220 -11.59 -14.30 -4.08
N ASN A 221 -11.51 -13.42 -3.06
CA ASN A 221 -12.47 -12.33 -2.86
C ASN A 221 -11.77 -10.98 -3.06
N LEU A 222 -12.19 -10.22 -4.07
CA LEU A 222 -11.67 -8.89 -4.40
C LEU A 222 -12.68 -7.82 -4.00
N LEU A 223 -12.25 -6.89 -3.14
CA LEU A 223 -13.02 -5.71 -2.75
C LEU A 223 -12.34 -4.44 -3.29
N VAL A 224 -12.88 -3.90 -4.38
CA VAL A 224 -12.26 -2.79 -5.14
C VAL A 224 -13.04 -1.49 -4.96
N SER A 225 -12.38 -0.33 -4.93
CA SER A 225 -13.09 0.94 -4.75
C SER A 225 -13.97 1.34 -5.92
N CYS A 226 -15.13 1.91 -5.60
CA CYS A 226 -16.02 2.61 -6.51
C CYS A 226 -16.12 4.07 -6.11
N TRP A 227 -15.56 4.97 -6.91
CA TRP A 227 -15.55 6.41 -6.67
C TRP A 227 -15.38 7.14 -8.00
N SER A 228 -15.66 8.44 -8.07
CA SER A 228 -15.74 9.24 -9.32
C SER A 228 -14.44 9.39 -10.13
N HIS A 229 -13.36 8.74 -9.69
CA HIS A 229 -12.06 8.76 -10.36
C HIS A 229 -11.54 7.35 -10.68
N SER A 230 -12.34 6.31 -10.46
CA SER A 230 -11.99 4.94 -10.85
C SER A 230 -11.79 4.86 -12.36
N PRO A 231 -10.73 4.19 -12.88
CA PRO A 231 -10.62 3.96 -14.32
C PRO A 231 -11.80 3.13 -14.84
N GLY A 232 -12.51 3.59 -15.87
CA GLY A 232 -13.66 2.83 -16.42
C GLY A 232 -13.30 1.41 -16.86
N SER A 233 -12.11 1.22 -17.44
CA SER A 233 -11.58 -0.08 -17.88
C SER A 233 -11.38 -1.09 -16.76
N MET A 234 -11.10 -0.64 -15.52
CA MET A 234 -10.98 -1.52 -14.35
C MET A 234 -12.22 -2.39 -14.17
N PHE A 235 -13.42 -1.81 -14.29
CA PHE A 235 -14.66 -2.54 -14.08
C PHE A 235 -14.87 -3.65 -15.13
N LEU A 236 -14.38 -3.46 -16.36
CA LEU A 236 -14.41 -4.50 -17.40
C LEU A 236 -13.49 -5.68 -17.06
N PHE A 237 -12.29 -5.39 -16.55
CA PHE A 237 -11.38 -6.45 -16.06
C PHE A 237 -11.97 -7.18 -14.86
N LEU A 238 -12.57 -6.47 -13.90
CA LEU A 238 -13.25 -7.08 -12.77
C LEU A 238 -14.42 -7.97 -13.22
N GLN A 239 -15.22 -7.53 -14.20
CA GLN A 239 -16.27 -8.35 -14.79
C GLN A 239 -15.69 -9.63 -15.42
N SER A 240 -14.56 -9.52 -16.14
CA SER A 240 -13.89 -10.68 -16.74
C SER A 240 -13.42 -11.73 -15.72
N LEU A 241 -13.18 -11.34 -14.46
CA LEU A 241 -12.88 -12.27 -13.36
C LEU A 241 -14.16 -12.96 -12.88
N THR A 242 -15.24 -12.20 -12.66
CA THR A 242 -16.52 -12.76 -12.16
C THR A 242 -17.14 -13.79 -13.11
N VAL A 243 -16.94 -13.65 -14.43
CA VAL A 243 -17.46 -14.61 -15.41
C VAL A 243 -16.81 -15.99 -15.27
N LEU A 244 -15.59 -16.09 -14.75
CA LEU A 244 -14.88 -17.37 -14.58
C LEU A 244 -15.52 -18.29 -13.54
N ASN A 245 -16.37 -17.76 -12.65
CA ASN A 245 -17.11 -18.55 -11.67
C ASN A 245 -18.29 -19.33 -12.29
N ARG A 246 -18.58 -19.13 -13.58
CA ARG A 246 -19.65 -19.83 -14.28
C ARG A 246 -19.19 -21.19 -14.83
N PRO A 247 -20.10 -22.15 -15.02
CA PRO A 247 -19.81 -23.37 -15.78
C PRO A 247 -19.31 -23.05 -17.21
N PRO A 248 -18.38 -23.85 -17.76
CA PRO A 248 -17.82 -25.08 -17.19
C PRO A 248 -16.59 -24.86 -16.27
N LEU A 249 -16.15 -23.62 -16.05
CA LEU A 249 -14.93 -23.33 -15.28
C LEU A 249 -15.13 -23.40 -13.77
N GLY A 250 -16.15 -22.72 -13.22
CA GLY A 250 -16.45 -22.74 -11.79
C GLY A 250 -15.32 -22.21 -10.89
N CYS A 251 -14.48 -21.29 -11.37
CA CYS A 251 -13.39 -20.73 -10.57
C CYS A 251 -13.95 -19.89 -9.41
N ASN A 252 -13.53 -20.17 -8.17
CA ASN A 252 -14.03 -19.49 -6.98
C ASN A 252 -13.48 -18.05 -6.84
N ILE A 253 -13.92 -17.15 -7.73
CA ILE A 253 -13.57 -15.74 -7.73
C ILE A 253 -14.85 -14.92 -7.50
N ASN A 254 -14.84 -14.11 -6.44
CA ASN A 254 -15.92 -13.20 -6.10
C ASN A 254 -15.39 -11.77 -6.10
N VAL A 255 -16.13 -10.86 -6.72
CA VAL A 255 -15.76 -9.44 -6.78
C VAL A 255 -16.90 -8.60 -6.23
N LYS A 256 -16.56 -7.71 -5.30
CA LYS A 256 -17.44 -6.64 -4.83
C LYS A 256 -16.77 -5.29 -5.04
N VAL A 257 -17.60 -4.27 -5.24
CA VAL A 257 -17.18 -2.88 -5.25
C VAL A 257 -17.54 -2.23 -3.92
N PHE A 258 -16.65 -1.38 -3.40
CA PHE A 258 -16.84 -0.67 -2.14
C PHE A 258 -17.05 0.83 -2.39
N GLU A 259 -18.19 1.36 -1.98
CA GLU A 259 -18.52 2.78 -2.12
C GLU A 259 -18.62 3.43 -0.75
N VAL A 260 -17.82 4.47 -0.51
CA VAL A 260 -17.89 5.24 0.75
C VAL A 260 -19.10 6.19 0.69
N PRO A 261 -20.05 6.09 1.62
CA PRO A 261 -21.23 6.96 1.62
C PRO A 261 -20.82 8.42 1.79
N SER A 262 -21.51 9.35 1.15
CA SER A 262 -21.12 10.77 1.16
C SER A 262 -22.33 11.71 1.14
N THR A 263 -22.34 12.71 2.02
CA THR A 263 -23.29 13.83 1.96
C THR A 263 -22.97 14.79 0.80
N ALA A 264 -23.88 15.70 0.48
CA ALA A 264 -23.65 16.71 -0.56
C ALA A 264 -22.42 17.59 -0.27
N GLU A 265 -22.19 17.92 0.99
CA GLU A 265 -21.04 18.71 1.44
C GLU A 265 -19.74 17.92 1.33
N GLN A 266 -19.76 16.63 1.70
CA GLN A 266 -18.58 15.76 1.61
C GLN A 266 -18.15 15.54 0.17
N LYS A 267 -19.10 15.45 -0.77
CA LYS A 267 -18.81 15.33 -2.22
C LYS A 267 -18.07 16.54 -2.80
N LYS A 268 -18.13 17.71 -2.15
CA LYS A 268 -17.37 18.91 -2.57
C LYS A 268 -15.88 18.82 -2.23
N ILE A 269 -15.47 17.85 -1.40
CA ILE A 269 -14.07 17.67 -1.02
C ILE A 269 -13.36 16.81 -2.08
N PRO A 270 -12.42 17.37 -2.87
CA PRO A 270 -11.78 16.66 -3.97
C PRO A 270 -10.90 15.51 -3.46
N PHE A 271 -10.87 14.42 -4.24
CA PHE A 271 -10.08 13.21 -3.96
C PHE A 271 -10.32 12.63 -2.56
N SER A 272 -11.57 12.62 -2.12
CA SER A 272 -11.96 12.09 -0.81
C SER A 272 -13.07 11.05 -0.95
N ARG A 273 -13.54 10.49 0.18
CA ARG A 273 -14.66 9.53 0.21
C ARG A 273 -14.42 8.31 -0.69
N VAL A 274 -13.27 7.68 -0.51
CA VAL A 274 -12.86 6.47 -1.24
C VAL A 274 -12.30 5.45 -0.25
N ASN A 275 -12.44 4.15 -0.55
CA ASN A 275 -11.71 3.09 0.15
C ASN A 275 -10.31 2.98 -0.45
N HIS A 276 -9.36 3.67 0.17
CA HIS A 276 -8.02 3.81 -0.36
C HIS A 276 -7.08 2.68 0.09
N ALA A 277 -7.61 1.54 0.56
CA ALA A 277 -6.83 0.39 0.99
C ALA A 277 -5.89 -0.19 -0.09
N LYS A 278 -4.79 -0.82 0.34
CA LYS A 278 -3.90 -1.66 -0.49
C LYS A 278 -3.36 -2.82 0.35
N TYR A 279 -4.17 -3.85 0.58
CA TYR A 279 -3.73 -5.03 1.33
C TYR A 279 -4.31 -6.32 0.77
N MET A 280 -3.68 -7.41 1.18
CA MET A 280 -4.13 -8.76 0.93
C MET A 280 -3.91 -9.60 2.19
N VAL A 281 -4.86 -10.48 2.49
CA VAL A 281 -4.74 -11.47 3.56
C VAL A 281 -5.09 -12.84 3.01
N THR A 282 -4.23 -13.82 3.26
CA THR A 282 -4.43 -15.22 2.89
C THR A 282 -4.59 -16.06 4.15
N ASP A 283 -4.79 -17.37 3.99
CA ASP A 283 -4.78 -18.32 5.11
C ASP A 283 -3.40 -18.43 5.79
N ARG A 284 -2.37 -17.78 5.25
CA ARG A 284 -0.96 -17.96 5.67
C ARG A 284 -0.22 -16.66 5.92
N VAL A 285 -0.46 -15.66 5.08
CA VAL A 285 0.38 -14.45 4.99
C VAL A 285 -0.48 -13.21 4.86
N VAL A 286 -0.03 -12.14 5.50
CA VAL A 286 -0.53 -10.78 5.33
C VAL A 286 0.43 -9.98 4.47
N TYR A 287 -0.13 -9.21 3.54
CA TYR A 287 0.56 -8.14 2.80
C TYR A 287 -0.19 -6.82 3.01
N ILE A 288 0.51 -5.78 3.47
CA ILE A 288 -0.02 -4.40 3.56
C ILE A 288 0.96 -3.50 2.82
N GLY A 289 0.48 -2.72 1.86
CA GLY A 289 1.35 -1.87 1.05
C GLY A 289 0.80 -0.48 0.77
N THR A 290 1.51 0.25 -0.08
CA THR A 290 1.17 1.62 -0.48
C THR A 290 0.67 1.74 -1.92
N SER A 291 0.87 0.70 -2.73
CA SER A 291 0.75 0.74 -4.18
C SER A 291 -0.60 0.22 -4.69
N ASN A 292 -1.23 0.97 -5.59
CA ASN A 292 -2.38 0.46 -6.35
C ASN A 292 -1.92 -0.66 -7.30
N TRP A 293 -2.85 -1.52 -7.72
CA TRP A 293 -2.51 -2.71 -8.48
C TRP A 293 -2.60 -2.45 -9.99
N SER A 294 -1.67 -1.63 -10.49
CA SER A 294 -1.42 -1.37 -11.92
C SER A 294 0.08 -1.29 -12.20
N GLU A 295 0.49 -1.47 -13.46
CA GLU A 295 1.90 -1.70 -13.81
C GLU A 295 2.86 -0.65 -13.25
N ASN A 296 2.55 0.63 -13.47
CA ASN A 296 3.45 1.73 -13.17
C ASN A 296 3.73 1.86 -11.66
N TYR A 297 2.85 1.35 -10.79
CA TYR A 297 3.07 1.34 -9.34
C TYR A 297 4.19 0.41 -8.89
N PHE A 298 4.59 -0.54 -9.75
CA PHE A 298 5.66 -1.49 -9.47
C PHE A 298 6.92 -1.23 -10.30
N THR A 299 6.80 -0.53 -11.43
CA THR A 299 7.91 -0.33 -12.38
C THR A 299 8.51 1.07 -12.36
N HIS A 300 7.76 2.09 -11.92
CA HIS A 300 8.19 3.50 -11.95
C HIS A 300 8.00 4.19 -10.59
N THR A 301 6.86 3.98 -9.94
CA THR A 301 6.49 4.67 -8.69
C THR A 301 7.11 4.01 -7.46
N ALA A 302 7.67 4.82 -6.56
CA ALA A 302 8.21 4.31 -5.31
C ALA A 302 7.10 3.92 -4.33
N GLY A 303 7.15 2.68 -3.88
CA GLY A 303 6.21 2.10 -2.92
C GLY A 303 6.89 1.12 -1.98
N ILE A 304 6.20 0.76 -0.91
CA ILE A 304 6.66 -0.19 0.11
C ILE A 304 5.53 -1.16 0.49
N GLY A 305 5.91 -2.41 0.76
CA GLY A 305 5.06 -3.46 1.29
C GLY A 305 5.62 -4.03 2.58
N LEU A 306 4.73 -4.40 3.51
CA LEU A 306 5.02 -5.22 4.68
C LEU A 306 4.43 -6.61 4.48
N VAL A 307 5.26 -7.63 4.70
CA VAL A 307 4.83 -9.02 4.71
C VAL A 307 4.97 -9.61 6.09
N VAL A 308 3.91 -10.25 6.57
CA VAL A 308 3.87 -10.93 7.87
C VAL A 308 3.36 -12.34 7.69
N ASN A 309 4.19 -13.33 8.01
CA ASN A 309 3.83 -14.75 8.02
C ASN A 309 3.83 -15.27 9.45
N GLN A 310 2.65 -15.64 9.95
CA GLN A 310 2.43 -16.24 11.28
C GLN A 310 1.89 -17.67 11.17
N THR A 311 2.02 -18.31 10.00
CA THR A 311 1.57 -19.67 9.76
C THR A 311 2.24 -20.65 10.72
N GLY A 312 1.45 -21.53 11.34
CA GLY A 312 1.94 -22.55 12.27
C GLY A 312 2.35 -22.02 13.64
N SER A 313 2.17 -20.73 13.92
CA SER A 313 2.47 -20.16 15.24
C SER A 313 1.36 -20.50 16.23
N VAL A 314 1.75 -20.92 17.44
CA VAL A 314 0.79 -21.10 18.55
C VAL A 314 0.32 -19.72 18.99
N VAL A 315 -0.98 -19.48 18.90
CA VAL A 315 -1.63 -18.26 19.40
C VAL A 315 -2.13 -18.56 20.81
N GLY A 316 -1.52 -17.94 21.81
CA GLY A 316 -1.92 -18.11 23.21
C GLY A 316 -3.26 -17.45 23.52
N GLU A 317 -3.81 -17.76 24.70
CA GLU A 317 -5.04 -17.14 25.18
C GLU A 317 -4.89 -15.60 25.24
N GLY A 318 -5.88 -14.89 24.69
CA GLY A 318 -5.87 -13.42 24.59
C GLY A 318 -4.96 -12.83 23.50
N GLN A 319 -4.15 -13.63 22.80
CA GLN A 319 -3.34 -13.16 21.68
C GLN A 319 -4.13 -13.15 20.37
N ARG A 320 -3.81 -12.21 19.48
CA ARG A 320 -4.38 -12.13 18.14
C ARG A 320 -3.30 -11.90 17.11
N SER A 321 -3.18 -12.83 16.16
CA SER A 321 -2.29 -12.65 15.01
C SER A 321 -2.74 -11.46 14.17
N LEU A 322 -1.79 -10.82 13.47
CA LEU A 322 -2.10 -9.75 12.52
C LEU A 322 -2.97 -10.28 11.38
N GLN A 323 -2.77 -11.55 11.02
CA GLN A 323 -3.56 -12.25 10.01
C GLN A 323 -5.05 -12.32 10.38
N ILE A 324 -5.39 -12.69 11.62
CA ILE A 324 -6.78 -12.72 12.09
C ILE A 324 -7.36 -11.30 12.10
N GLN A 325 -6.61 -10.33 12.64
CA GLN A 325 -7.07 -8.94 12.70
C GLN A 325 -7.38 -8.37 11.30
N LEU A 326 -6.51 -8.62 10.32
CA LEU A 326 -6.71 -8.10 8.97
C LEU A 326 -7.82 -8.86 8.21
N GLN A 327 -7.97 -10.15 8.46
CA GLN A 327 -9.11 -10.93 7.94
C GLN A 327 -10.43 -10.37 8.48
N GLU A 328 -10.51 -10.03 9.77
CA GLU A 328 -11.70 -9.41 10.36
C GLU A 328 -12.00 -8.04 9.76
N VAL A 329 -10.97 -7.23 9.51
CA VAL A 329 -11.11 -5.95 8.79
C VAL A 329 -11.69 -6.17 7.40
N PHE A 330 -11.17 -7.14 6.65
CA PHE A 330 -11.70 -7.50 5.34
C PHE A 330 -13.15 -7.94 5.41
N MET A 331 -13.48 -8.88 6.32
CA MET A 331 -14.83 -9.43 6.43
C MET A 331 -15.83 -8.36 6.87
N ARG A 332 -15.46 -7.48 7.81
CA ARG A 332 -16.29 -6.33 8.21
C ARG A 332 -16.67 -5.48 7.00
N ASP A 333 -15.69 -5.17 6.14
CA ASP A 333 -15.93 -4.35 4.95
C ASP A 333 -16.71 -5.13 3.88
N TRP A 334 -16.37 -6.39 3.65
CA TRP A 334 -16.97 -7.30 2.67
C TRP A 334 -18.46 -7.59 2.91
N THR A 335 -18.86 -7.72 4.17
CA THR A 335 -20.25 -7.97 4.57
C THR A 335 -21.04 -6.70 4.87
N SER A 336 -20.41 -5.52 4.77
CA SER A 336 -21.08 -4.25 5.00
C SER A 336 -22.05 -3.89 3.87
N GLN A 337 -23.01 -3.02 4.17
CA GLN A 337 -23.89 -2.39 3.17
C GLN A 337 -23.17 -1.53 2.12
N TYR A 338 -21.88 -1.23 2.34
CA TYR A 338 -21.05 -0.43 1.44
C TYR A 338 -20.36 -1.28 0.38
N ALA A 339 -20.31 -2.60 0.57
CA ALA A 339 -19.79 -3.55 -0.40
C ALA A 339 -20.94 -4.12 -1.24
N ARG A 340 -20.98 -3.78 -2.53
CA ARG A 340 -22.03 -4.20 -3.47
C ARG A 340 -21.47 -5.18 -4.49
N ILE A 341 -22.34 -6.04 -5.00
CA ILE A 341 -22.00 -6.92 -6.13
C ILE A 341 -21.68 -6.04 -7.35
N LEU A 342 -20.63 -6.40 -8.08
CA LEU A 342 -20.25 -5.74 -9.32
C LEU A 342 -21.38 -5.85 -10.36
N SER A 343 -21.73 -4.73 -11.01
CA SER A 343 -22.72 -4.66 -12.09
C SER A 343 -22.18 -3.91 -13.31
N ASN A 344 -22.93 -3.95 -14.41
CA ASN A 344 -22.60 -3.21 -15.63
C ASN A 344 -22.68 -1.69 -15.43
N ASP A 345 -23.48 -1.23 -14.47
CA ASP A 345 -23.67 0.20 -14.21
C ASP A 345 -22.47 0.83 -13.53
N ASN A 346 -21.59 0.04 -12.89
CA ASN A 346 -20.42 0.56 -12.20
C ASN A 346 -19.46 1.32 -13.12
N VAL A 347 -19.36 0.93 -14.41
CA VAL A 347 -18.58 1.68 -15.41
C VAL A 347 -19.10 3.11 -15.54
N LYS A 348 -20.42 3.31 -15.55
CA LYS A 348 -21.03 4.65 -15.67
C LYS A 348 -21.08 5.40 -14.34
N HIS A 349 -21.31 4.69 -13.23
CA HIS A 349 -21.48 5.28 -11.90
C HIS A 349 -20.15 5.75 -11.30
N CYS A 350 -19.08 4.98 -11.50
CA CYS A 350 -17.77 5.23 -10.89
C CYS A 350 -16.66 5.48 -11.92
N GLY A 351 -16.82 5.03 -13.17
CA GLY A 351 -15.80 5.21 -14.19
C GLY A 351 -15.58 6.68 -14.54
N ARG A 352 -14.32 7.09 -14.54
CA ARG A 352 -13.82 8.27 -15.24
C ARG A 352 -13.42 7.91 -16.67
#